data_AF-A0AAU9RWC0-F1
#
_entry.id   AF-A0AAU9RWC0-F1
#
_cell.length_a   1.000
_cell.length_b   1.000
_cell.length_c   1.000
_cell.angle_alpha   90.00
_cell.angle_beta   90.00
_cell.angle_gamma   90.00
#
_symmetry.space_group_name_H-M   'P 1'
#
loop_
_entity.id
_entity.type
_entity.pdbx_description
1 polymer ?
#
loop_
_entity_poly.entity_id
_entity_poly.type
_entity_poly.pdbx_seq_one_letter_code
_entity_poly.pdbx_strand_id
1 'polypeptide(L)' 'VISPAGKEGDVEVPANVSNMILHPPRRKRAPGRRKEKRIRSVTRVKKEKPNKYYKCSQPGHNRTSWPLLK' A
#
# COMPACT_ATOMS: atom_id res chain seq x y z
N VAL A 1 7.66 -5.21 24.99
CA VAL A 1 7.74 -4.15 23.97
C VAL A 1 9.20 -3.95 23.65
N ILE A 2 9.62 -4.15 22.39
CA ILE A 2 11.01 -3.90 21.99
C ILE A 2 11.05 -2.44 21.52
N SER A 3 11.60 -1.57 22.37
CA SER A 3 11.90 -0.19 22.00
C SER A 3 13.37 -0.12 21.59
N PRO A 4 13.70 0.25 20.35
CA PRO A 4 15.09 0.42 19.94
C PRO A 4 15.75 1.50 20.79
N ALA A 5 17.01 1.26 21.17
CA ALA A 5 17.77 2.11 22.10
C ALA A 5 18.20 3.47 21.53
N GLY A 6 17.76 3.85 20.33
CA GLY A 6 18.16 5.07 19.64
C GLY A 6 16.97 5.77 18.99
N LYS A 7 17.09 7.09 18.80
CA LYS A 7 16.14 7.87 18.00
C LYS A 7 16.25 7.43 16.54
N GLU A 8 15.12 7.42 15.83
CA GLU A 8 15.14 7.20 14.38
C GLU A 8 16.05 8.25 13.72
N GLY A 9 17.11 7.81 13.05
CA GLY A 9 18.05 8.68 12.34
C GLY A 9 19.38 8.99 13.06
N ASP A 10 19.66 8.43 14.24
CA ASP A 10 20.91 8.65 15.00
C ASP A 10 22.14 7.90 14.43
N VAL A 11 22.04 7.43 13.18
CA VAL A 11 23.11 6.66 12.52
C VAL A 11 23.82 7.57 11.53
N GLU A 12 25.14 7.72 11.70
CA GLU A 12 25.97 8.45 10.75
C GLU A 12 25.90 7.78 9.37
N VAL A 13 25.42 8.52 8.38
CA VAL A 13 25.38 8.07 6.99
C VAL A 13 26.73 8.38 6.35
N PRO A 14 27.46 7.39 5.81
CA PRO A 14 28.72 7.62 5.11
C PRO A 14 28.57 8.66 3.98
N ALA A 15 29.57 9.55 3.83
CA ALA A 15 29.52 10.66 2.89
C ALA A 15 29.33 10.21 1.42
N ASN A 16 29.87 9.06 1.05
CA ASN A 16 29.67 8.45 -0.27
C ASN A 16 28.21 8.03 -0.54
N VAL A 17 27.47 7.64 0.49
CA VAL A 17 26.04 7.28 0.39
C VAL A 17 25.19 8.55 0.38
N SER A 18 25.52 9.52 1.24
CA SER A 18 24.79 10.80 1.33
C SER A 18 24.88 11.61 0.03
N ASN A 19 26.05 11.61 -0.63
CA ASN A 19 26.28 12.35 -1.87
C ASN A 19 25.88 11.59 -3.15
N MET A 20 25.32 10.38 -3.03
CA MET A 20 24.96 9.58 -4.19
C MET A 20 23.71 10.15 -4.87
N ILE A 21 23.89 10.70 -6.07
CA ILE A 21 22.77 11.17 -6.89
C ILE A 21 22.08 9.96 -7.50
N LEU A 22 20.94 9.57 -6.93
CA LEU A 22 20.05 8.59 -7.55
C LEU A 22 19.32 9.28 -8.71
N HIS A 23 19.46 8.75 -9.92
CA HIS A 23 18.65 9.16 -11.06
C HIS A 23 17.44 8.23 -11.18
N PRO A 24 16.30 8.55 -10.53
CA PRO A 24 15.11 7.75 -10.72
C PRO A 24 14.70 7.78 -12.19
N PRO A 25 14.10 6.69 -12.70
CA PRO A 25 13.62 6.66 -14.07
C PRO A 25 12.66 7.83 -14.31
N ARG A 26 13.00 8.69 -15.28
CA ARG A 26 12.19 9.86 -15.66
C ARG A 26 10.82 9.46 -16.24
N ARG A 27 10.71 8.22 -16.73
CA ARG A 27 9.49 7.69 -17.34
C ARG A 27 8.74 6.82 -16.33
N LYS A 28 7.41 6.98 -16.29
CA LYS A 28 6.53 6.08 -15.54
C LYS A 28 6.72 4.65 -16.08
N ARG A 29 6.59 3.66 -15.19
CA ARG A 29 6.49 2.25 -15.62
C ARG A 29 5.35 2.13 -16.64
N ALA A 30 5.56 1.32 -17.68
CA ALA A 30 4.51 1.03 -18.63
C ALA A 30 3.28 0.46 -17.89
N PRO A 31 2.06 0.82 -18.29
CA PRO A 31 0.88 0.21 -17.71
C PRO A 31 0.95 -1.31 -17.90
N GLY A 32 0.55 -2.06 -16.89
CA GLY A 32 0.42 -3.51 -16.99
C GLY A 32 -0.58 -3.92 -18.09
N ARG A 33 -0.70 -5.24 -18.32
CA ARG A 33 -1.60 -5.77 -19.36
C ARG A 33 -3.02 -5.22 -19.15
N ARG A 34 -3.63 -4.70 -20.23
CA ARG A 34 -5.02 -4.18 -20.23
C ARG A 34 -5.96 -5.22 -19.64
N LYS A 35 -7.07 -4.79 -19.03
CA LYS A 35 -8.00 -5.66 -18.28
C LYS A 35 -8.46 -6.86 -19.11
N GLU A 36 -8.77 -6.63 -20.39
CA GLU A 36 -9.23 -7.64 -21.36
C GLU A 36 -8.13 -8.66 -21.66
N LYS A 37 -6.89 -8.19 -21.61
CA LYS A 37 -5.68 -8.98 -21.80
C LYS A 37 -5.10 -9.41 -20.44
N ARG A 38 -5.74 -9.30 -19.29
CA ARG A 38 -5.10 -9.79 -18.05
C ARG A 38 -5.23 -11.32 -17.98
N ILE A 39 -4.19 -12.03 -17.53
CA ILE A 39 -4.34 -13.46 -17.17
C ILE A 39 -5.37 -13.53 -16.04
N ARG A 40 -6.42 -14.32 -16.21
CA ARG A 40 -7.47 -14.44 -15.19
C ARG A 40 -6.87 -15.11 -13.96
N SER A 41 -7.04 -14.49 -12.78
CA SER A 41 -6.78 -15.16 -11.52
C SER A 41 -7.78 -16.32 -11.37
N VAL A 42 -7.28 -17.53 -11.09
CA VAL A 42 -8.08 -18.76 -11.01
C VAL A 42 -9.17 -18.67 -9.94
N THR A 43 -8.98 -17.86 -8.91
CA THR A 43 -9.87 -17.81 -7.73
C THR A 43 -10.38 -16.40 -7.47
N ARG A 44 -11.37 -15.96 -8.25
CA ARG A 44 -12.20 -14.81 -7.85
C ARG A 44 -13.32 -15.29 -6.92
N VAL A 45 -12.96 -15.89 -5.79
CA VAL A 45 -13.92 -16.35 -4.79
C VAL A 45 -14.53 -15.12 -4.13
N LYS A 46 -15.83 -14.93 -4.32
CA LYS A 46 -16.58 -13.93 -3.55
C LYS A 46 -16.50 -14.34 -2.09
N LYS A 47 -16.09 -13.42 -1.20
CA LYS A 47 -16.12 -13.70 0.23
C LYS A 47 -17.54 -14.09 0.62
N GLU A 48 -17.68 -15.19 1.37
CA GLU A 48 -18.96 -15.65 1.89
C GLU A 48 -19.61 -14.58 2.78
N LYS A 49 -18.81 -13.90 3.60
CA LYS A 49 -19.25 -12.82 4.49
C LYS A 49 -18.78 -11.45 3.97
N PRO A 50 -19.65 -10.42 3.96
CA PRO A 50 -19.27 -9.07 3.57
C PRO A 50 -18.23 -8.49 4.54
N ASN A 51 -17.31 -7.68 4.01
CA ASN A 51 -16.31 -6.99 4.83
C ASN A 51 -16.97 -5.96 5.74
N LYS A 52 -16.60 -5.97 7.02
CA LYS A 52 -17.06 -4.98 8.00
C LYS A 52 -15.98 -3.92 8.20
N TYR A 53 -16.38 -2.67 8.38
CA TYR A 53 -15.43 -1.61 8.74
C TYR A 53 -15.03 -1.74 10.22
N TYR A 54 -13.72 -1.76 10.51
CA TYR A 54 -13.21 -2.05 11.86
C TYR A 54 -13.69 -1.07 12.95
N LYS A 55 -14.04 0.17 12.60
CA LYS A 55 -14.44 1.19 13.58
C LYS A 55 -15.92 1.06 14.00
N CYS A 56 -16.81 0.65 13.10
CA CYS A 56 -18.26 0.59 13.40
C CYS A 56 -18.86 -0.83 13.22
N SER A 57 -18.07 -1.81 12.78
CA SER A 57 -18.46 -3.20 12.57
C SER A 57 -19.65 -3.42 11.63
N GLN A 58 -20.04 -2.41 10.85
CA GLN A 58 -21.11 -2.49 9.88
C GLN A 58 -20.55 -2.89 8.50
N PRO A 59 -21.29 -3.72 7.74
CA PRO A 59 -21.00 -3.93 6.33
C PRO A 59 -21.44 -2.73 5.48
N GLY A 60 -21.08 -2.72 4.20
CA GLY A 60 -21.58 -1.73 3.23
C GLY A 60 -20.68 -0.50 3.01
N HIS A 61 -19.62 -0.34 3.81
CA HIS A 61 -18.65 0.74 3.61
C HIS A 61 -17.25 0.33 4.10
N ASN A 62 -16.23 1.05 3.66
CA ASN A 62 -14.84 0.90 4.11
C ASN A 62 -14.35 2.21 4.75
N ARG A 63 -13.13 2.22 5.30
CA ARG A 63 -12.50 3.40 5.92
C ARG A 63 -12.58 4.67 5.06
N THR A 64 -12.40 4.52 3.75
CA THR A 64 -12.39 5.63 2.79
C THR A 64 -13.76 6.05 2.29
N SER A 65 -14.81 5.27 2.57
CA SER A 65 -16.20 5.61 2.22
C SER A 65 -17.02 5.99 3.45
N TRP A 66 -16.36 6.26 4.58
CA TRP A 66 -16.95 6.79 5.81
C TRP A 66 -17.09 8.31 5.71
N PRO A 67 -18.23 8.95 6.07
CA PRO A 67 -19.53 8.44 6.49
C PRO A 67 -20.57 8.54 5.35
N LEU A 68 -20.17 8.34 4.09
CA LEU A 68 -21.02 8.62 2.92
C LEU A 68 -22.04 7.50 2.63
N LEU A 69 -22.58 6.88 3.66
CA LEU A 69 -23.84 6.14 3.55
C LEU A 69 -24.96 7.16 3.78
N LYS A 70 -25.45 7.75 2.68
CA LYS A 70 -26.82 8.30 2.63
C LYS A 70 -27.77 7.15 2.34
#